data_AF-A0A2H0NDV8-F1
#
_entry.id   AF-A0A2H0NDV8-F1
#
_cell.length_a   1.000
_cell.length_b   1.000
_cell.length_c   1.000
_cell.angle_alpha   90.00
_cell.angle_beta   90.00
_cell.angle_gamma   90.00
#
_symmetry.space_group_name_H-M   'P 1'
#
loop_
_entity.id
_entity.type
_entity.pdbx_description
1 polymer ?
#
loop_
_entity_poly.entity_id
_entity_poly.type
_entity_poly.pdbx_seq_one_letter_code
_entity_poly.pdbx_strand_id
1 'polypeptide(L)'
;MEEPIKTGIMLRFRKNLDGLTTSIPLPNINPDIISILSVIVTIVAVWNYQNFWWLFSFIILACLLDWLDGLIAKRYHRTSAKGYLVDMVCDRLSEGILFWFFFTPWFYFFLVNIILSIISWKTKKHFTLALRWLFLIFILLKHFNLI
;
A
#
# COMPACT_ATOMS: atom_id res chain seq x y z
N MET A 1 -4.30 20.86 -15.42
CA MET A 1 -3.38 19.70 -15.43
C MET A 1 -2.00 20.25 -15.71
N GLU A 2 -1.17 20.39 -14.69
CA GLU A 2 0.25 20.73 -14.88
C GLU A 2 1.03 19.60 -14.21
N GLU A 3 1.68 18.77 -15.03
CA GLU A 3 2.62 17.77 -14.52
C GLU A 3 3.82 18.51 -13.92
N PRO A 4 4.30 18.12 -12.73
CA PRO A 4 5.54 18.67 -12.19
C PRO A 4 6.69 18.33 -13.16
N ILE A 5 7.62 19.27 -13.33
CA ILE A 5 8.81 19.14 -14.19
C ILE A 5 9.60 17.89 -13.78
N LYS A 6 9.39 16.77 -14.48
CA LYS A 6 10.08 15.49 -14.24
C LYS A 6 11.47 15.56 -14.88
N THR A 7 12.50 15.60 -14.06
CA THR A 7 13.91 15.58 -14.48
C THR A 7 14.18 14.39 -15.41
N GLY A 8 14.99 14.57 -16.46
CA GLY A 8 15.22 13.55 -17.51
C GLY A 8 15.71 12.18 -17.00
N ILE A 9 16.30 12.13 -15.81
CA ILE A 9 16.72 10.91 -15.11
C ILE A 9 15.50 10.10 -14.63
N MET A 10 14.47 10.77 -14.11
CA MET A 10 13.22 10.15 -13.64
C MET A 10 12.45 9.52 -14.80
N LEU A 11 12.50 10.13 -15.98
CA LEU A 11 11.87 9.62 -17.21
C LEU A 11 12.57 8.34 -17.71
N ARG A 12 13.90 8.27 -17.66
CA ARG A 12 14.66 7.06 -18.03
C ARG A 12 14.40 5.90 -17.07
N PHE A 13 14.39 6.15 -15.76
CA PHE A 13 14.07 5.13 -14.77
C PHE A 13 12.65 4.59 -14.92
N ARG A 14 11.66 5.48 -15.15
CA ARG A 14 10.28 5.07 -15.46
C ARG A 14 10.22 4.18 -16.70
N LYS A 15 10.87 4.57 -17.80
CA LYS A 15 10.83 3.79 -19.04
C LYS A 15 11.38 2.36 -18.86
N ASN A 16 12.41 2.19 -18.05
CA ASN A 16 12.97 0.86 -17.74
C ASN A 16 12.06 0.04 -16.81
N LEU A 17 11.43 0.68 -15.81
CA LEU A 17 10.46 0.03 -14.91
C LEU A 17 9.18 -0.36 -15.66
N ASP A 18 8.67 0.53 -16.52
CA ASP A 18 7.51 0.28 -17.36
C ASP A 18 7.81 -0.90 -18.31
N GLY A 19 9.01 -0.96 -18.89
CA GLY A 19 9.50 -2.09 -19.68
C GLY A 19 9.45 -3.44 -18.93
N LEU A 20 9.92 -3.49 -17.68
CA LEU A 20 9.85 -4.70 -16.84
C LEU A 20 8.41 -5.10 -16.52
N THR A 21 7.52 -4.13 -16.33
CA THR A 21 6.12 -4.45 -16.07
C THR A 21 5.42 -5.01 -17.31
N THR A 22 5.75 -4.57 -18.55
CA THR A 22 5.04 -5.00 -19.78
C THR A 22 4.99 -6.52 -20.00
N SER A 23 6.00 -7.26 -19.52
CA SER A 23 6.08 -8.72 -19.66
C SER A 23 5.14 -9.50 -18.73
N ILE A 24 4.61 -8.87 -17.68
CA ILE A 24 3.67 -9.51 -16.75
C ILE A 24 2.27 -9.46 -17.39
N PRO A 25 1.59 -10.60 -17.64
CA PRO A 25 0.20 -10.60 -18.05
C PRO A 25 -0.66 -10.11 -16.88
N LEU A 26 -1.14 -8.87 -16.97
CA LEU A 26 -2.03 -8.30 -15.97
C LEU A 26 -3.49 -8.52 -16.39
N PRO A 27 -4.38 -8.93 -15.47
CA PRO A 27 -5.78 -9.06 -15.78
C PRO A 27 -6.43 -7.67 -15.93
N ASN A 28 -7.40 -7.56 -16.84
CA ASN A 28 -8.14 -6.32 -17.07
C ASN A 28 -9.32 -6.16 -16.08
N ILE A 29 -9.01 -6.15 -14.79
CA ILE A 29 -10.00 -6.02 -13.71
C ILE A 29 -10.05 -4.55 -13.24
N ASN A 30 -11.13 -4.14 -12.59
CA ASN A 30 -11.20 -2.81 -11.97
C ASN A 30 -10.19 -2.75 -10.80
N PRO A 31 -9.21 -1.81 -10.81
CA PRO A 31 -8.25 -1.66 -9.72
C PRO A 31 -8.93 -1.49 -8.35
N ASP A 32 -10.08 -0.80 -8.29
CA ASP A 32 -10.81 -0.57 -7.03
C ASP A 32 -11.21 -1.89 -6.34
N ILE A 33 -11.51 -2.94 -7.11
CA ILE A 33 -11.86 -4.27 -6.58
C ILE A 33 -10.64 -4.90 -5.89
N ILE A 34 -9.45 -4.67 -6.43
CA ILE A 34 -8.20 -5.21 -5.89
C ILE A 34 -7.82 -4.45 -4.61
N SER A 35 -8.03 -3.14 -4.55
CA SER A 35 -7.86 -2.35 -3.31
C SER A 35 -8.85 -2.78 -2.22
N ILE A 36 -10.09 -3.14 -2.58
CA ILE A 36 -11.05 -3.71 -1.62
C ILE A 36 -10.59 -5.10 -1.16
N LEU A 37 -10.06 -5.91 -2.08
CA LEU A 37 -9.56 -7.24 -1.76
C LEU A 37 -8.39 -7.19 -0.77
N SER A 38 -7.49 -6.19 -0.87
CA SER A 38 -6.39 -6.04 0.08
C SER A 38 -6.87 -5.75 1.50
N VAL A 39 -7.96 -4.98 1.66
CA VAL A 39 -8.63 -4.75 2.95
C VAL A 39 -9.18 -6.07 3.50
N ILE A 40 -9.86 -6.86 2.66
CA ILE A 40 -10.41 -8.17 3.08
C ILE A 40 -9.27 -9.11 3.52
N VAL A 41 -8.19 -9.17 2.76
CA VAL A 41 -6.99 -9.95 3.10
C VAL A 41 -6.38 -9.49 4.43
N THR A 42 -6.38 -8.19 4.71
CA THR A 42 -5.93 -7.65 5.99
C THR A 42 -6.83 -8.07 7.15
N ILE A 43 -8.15 -8.12 6.95
CA ILE A 43 -9.10 -8.65 7.94
C ILE A 43 -8.82 -10.13 8.23
N VAL A 44 -8.56 -10.93 7.18
CA VAL A 44 -8.19 -12.34 7.34
C VAL A 44 -6.85 -12.48 8.08
N ALA A 45 -5.89 -11.59 7.83
CA ALA A 45 -4.59 -11.59 8.53
C ALA A 45 -4.76 -11.46 10.05
N VAL A 46 -5.61 -10.51 10.49
CA VAL A 46 -5.82 -10.25 11.92
C VAL A 46 -6.67 -11.30 12.62
N TRP A 47 -7.42 -12.14 11.89
CA TRP A 47 -8.20 -13.25 12.47
C TRP A 47 -7.35 -14.20 13.33
N ASN A 48 -6.10 -14.45 12.92
CA ASN A 48 -5.15 -15.28 13.65
C ASN A 48 -3.84 -14.53 13.88
N TYR A 49 -3.93 -13.30 14.42
CA TYR A 49 -2.80 -12.39 14.62
C TYR A 49 -1.69 -12.95 15.55
N GLN A 50 -2.00 -13.96 16.37
CA GLN A 50 -1.01 -14.60 17.25
C GLN A 50 -0.08 -15.56 16.50
N ASN A 51 -0.53 -16.10 15.36
CA ASN A 51 0.30 -16.96 14.52
C ASN A 51 1.16 -16.09 13.59
N PHE A 52 2.47 -16.10 13.84
CA PHE A 52 3.44 -15.32 13.07
C PHE A 52 3.35 -15.59 11.56
N TRP A 53 3.41 -16.85 11.14
CA TRP A 53 3.44 -17.21 9.72
C TRP A 53 2.13 -16.84 9.01
N TRP A 54 1.00 -16.95 9.72
CA TRP A 54 -0.29 -16.49 9.21
C TRP A 54 -0.28 -14.97 8.98
N LEU A 55 -0.01 -14.21 10.05
CA LEU A 55 -0.02 -12.75 10.00
C LEU A 55 0.95 -12.22 8.94
N PHE A 56 2.19 -12.72 8.93
CA PHE A 56 3.23 -12.30 8.01
C PHE A 56 2.85 -12.56 6.54
N SER A 57 2.37 -13.76 6.23
CA SER A 57 2.04 -14.14 4.85
C SER A 57 0.86 -13.34 4.31
N PHE A 58 -0.20 -13.13 5.11
CA PHE A 58 -1.36 -12.37 4.67
C PHE A 58 -1.10 -10.87 4.56
N ILE A 59 -0.27 -10.27 5.43
CA ILE A 59 0.12 -8.87 5.28
C ILE A 59 0.98 -8.66 4.03
N ILE A 60 1.92 -9.58 3.74
CA ILE A 60 2.67 -9.53 2.48
C ILE A 60 1.72 -9.62 1.29
N LEU A 61 0.77 -10.55 1.34
CA LEU A 61 -0.23 -10.70 0.28
C LEU A 61 -1.05 -9.42 0.08
N ALA A 62 -1.49 -8.77 1.16
CA ALA A 62 -2.19 -7.48 1.09
C ALA A 62 -1.32 -6.41 0.41
N CYS A 63 -0.07 -6.24 0.86
CA CYS A 63 0.88 -5.30 0.25
C CYS A 63 1.13 -5.58 -1.24
N LEU A 64 1.13 -6.84 -1.66
CA LEU A 64 1.27 -7.21 -3.07
C LEU A 64 0.02 -6.85 -3.89
N LEU A 65 -1.18 -6.98 -3.32
CA LEU A 65 -2.43 -6.57 -3.96
C LEU A 65 -2.50 -5.05 -4.15
N ASP A 66 -2.08 -4.26 -3.15
CA ASP A 66 -1.99 -2.78 -3.23
C ASP A 66 -0.88 -2.30 -4.20
N TRP A 67 0.04 -3.19 -4.56
CA TRP A 67 0.98 -2.89 -5.63
C TRP A 67 0.37 -3.22 -6.99
N LEU A 68 -0.42 -4.29 -7.05
CA LEU A 68 -1.05 -4.80 -8.26
C LEU A 68 -2.16 -3.87 -8.78
N ASP A 69 -3.01 -3.32 -7.92
CA ASP A 69 -4.05 -2.37 -8.31
C ASP A 69 -3.46 -1.09 -8.94
N GLY A 70 -2.38 -0.54 -8.37
CA GLY A 70 -1.67 0.61 -8.88
C GLY A 70 -0.97 0.32 -10.21
N LEU A 71 -0.48 -0.91 -10.40
CA LEU A 71 0.06 -1.37 -11.68
C LEU A 71 -1.03 -1.49 -12.75
N ILE A 72 -2.17 -2.09 -12.41
CA ILE A 72 -3.32 -2.26 -13.33
C ILE A 72 -3.91 -0.89 -13.69
N ALA A 73 -4.08 0.01 -12.71
CA ALA A 73 -4.57 1.36 -12.94
C ALA A 73 -3.67 2.14 -13.92
N LYS A 74 -2.35 2.00 -13.79
CA LYS A 74 -1.38 2.61 -14.72
C LYS A 74 -1.43 1.98 -16.10
N ARG A 75 -1.43 0.64 -16.19
CA ARG A 75 -1.42 -0.08 -17.48
C ARG A 75 -2.64 0.22 -18.32
N TYR A 76 -3.82 0.22 -17.72
CA TYR A 76 -5.07 0.44 -18.43
C TYR A 76 -5.50 1.91 -18.44
N HIS A 77 -4.63 2.84 -18.05
CA HIS A 77 -4.91 4.27 -17.96
C HIS A 77 -6.18 4.61 -17.17
N ARG A 78 -6.50 3.81 -16.14
CA ARG A 78 -7.69 3.96 -15.28
C ARG A 78 -7.42 4.84 -14.06
N THR A 79 -6.40 5.69 -14.10
CA THR A 79 -6.09 6.62 -13.03
C THR A 79 -7.14 7.73 -12.99
N SER A 80 -8.09 7.64 -12.06
CA SER A 80 -9.13 8.65 -11.84
C SER A 80 -9.01 9.25 -10.44
N ALA A 81 -9.50 10.49 -10.26
CA ALA A 81 -9.50 11.15 -8.95
C ALA A 81 -10.36 10.40 -7.92
N LYS A 82 -11.44 9.74 -8.39
CA LYS A 82 -12.29 8.88 -7.55
C LYS A 82 -11.57 7.60 -7.13
N GLY A 83 -10.95 6.90 -8.07
CA GLY A 83 -10.18 5.68 -7.79
C GLY A 83 -9.02 5.93 -6.84
N TYR A 84 -8.32 7.07 -7.01
CA TYR A 84 -7.28 7.47 -6.05
C TYR A 84 -7.83 7.68 -4.63
N LEU A 85 -9.03 8.27 -4.50
CA LEU A 85 -9.65 8.43 -3.19
C LEU A 85 -10.02 7.08 -2.57
N VAL A 86 -10.54 6.14 -3.37
CA VAL A 86 -10.86 4.77 -2.92
C VAL A 86 -9.60 4.06 -2.45
N ASP A 87 -8.54 4.06 -3.26
CA ASP A 87 -7.22 3.50 -2.94
C ASP A 87 -6.67 4.07 -1.63
N MET A 88 -6.67 5.40 -1.48
CA MET A 88 -6.25 6.08 -0.26
C MET A 88 -7.08 5.66 0.97
N VAL A 89 -8.40 5.53 0.83
CA VAL A 89 -9.30 5.11 1.91
C VAL A 89 -9.06 3.65 2.28
N CYS A 90 -8.96 2.76 1.29
CA CYS A 90 -8.66 1.34 1.49
C CYS A 90 -7.32 1.16 2.21
N ASP A 91 -6.29 1.89 1.82
CA ASP A 91 -4.99 1.89 2.48
C ASP A 91 -5.07 2.30 3.95
N ARG A 92 -5.82 3.36 4.26
CA ARG A 92 -6.01 3.80 5.65
C ARG A 92 -6.86 2.81 6.45
N LEU A 93 -7.85 2.18 5.83
CA LEU A 93 -8.66 1.14 6.48
C LEU A 93 -7.82 -0.09 6.81
N SER A 94 -7.02 -0.59 5.88
CA SER A 94 -6.11 -1.71 6.11
C SER A 94 -5.11 -1.41 7.23
N GLU A 95 -4.47 -0.24 7.22
CA GLU A 95 -3.58 0.18 8.31
C GLU A 95 -4.33 0.29 9.65
N GLY A 96 -5.53 0.88 9.65
CA GLY A 96 -6.34 1.03 10.85
C GLY A 96 -6.74 -0.31 11.46
N ILE A 97 -7.20 -1.26 10.64
CA ILE A 97 -7.55 -2.62 11.07
C ILE A 97 -6.32 -3.30 11.68
N LEU A 98 -5.18 -3.24 11.01
CA LEU A 98 -3.96 -3.88 11.49
C LEU A 98 -3.47 -3.28 12.83
N PHE A 99 -3.35 -1.95 12.90
CA PHE A 99 -2.75 -1.27 14.04
C PHE A 99 -3.69 -1.12 15.24
N TRP A 100 -4.99 -1.35 15.06
CA TRP A 100 -5.92 -1.51 16.17
C TRP A 100 -5.53 -2.68 17.09
N PHE A 101 -5.07 -3.80 16.52
CA PHE A 101 -4.62 -4.96 17.30
C PHE A 101 -3.22 -4.77 17.90
N PHE A 102 -2.36 -3.98 17.24
CA PHE A 102 -0.98 -3.73 17.65
C PHE A 102 -0.80 -2.30 18.21
N PHE A 103 -1.69 -1.94 19.15
CA PHE A 103 -1.94 -0.57 19.63
C PHE A 103 -0.68 0.30 19.81
N THR A 104 0.17 0.04 20.80
CA THR A 104 1.38 0.87 21.03
C THR A 104 2.62 0.19 20.43
N PRO A 105 3.47 0.88 19.64
CA PRO A 105 3.40 2.29 19.21
C PRO A 105 2.66 2.52 17.88
N TRP A 106 2.21 1.46 17.20
CA TRP A 106 1.80 1.52 15.80
C TRP A 106 0.54 2.36 15.54
N PHE A 107 -0.39 2.38 16.48
CA PHE A 107 -1.59 3.21 16.42
C PHE A 107 -1.27 4.71 16.34
N TYR A 108 -0.23 5.17 17.07
CA TYR A 108 0.18 6.57 17.00
C TYR A 108 0.83 6.90 15.65
N PHE A 109 1.66 6.00 15.13
CA PHE A 109 2.22 6.17 13.79
C PHE A 109 1.14 6.18 12.71
N PHE A 110 0.10 5.37 12.87
CA PHE A 110 -1.07 5.37 12.00
C PHE A 110 -1.80 6.72 12.00
N LEU A 111 -2.05 7.32 13.17
CA LEU A 111 -2.66 8.65 13.26
C LEU A 111 -1.82 9.71 12.55
N VAL A 112 -0.50 9.67 12.73
CA VAL A 112 0.43 10.54 11.99
C VAL A 112 0.30 10.29 10.48
N ASN A 113 0.23 9.03 10.06
CA ASN A 113 0.10 8.67 8.65
C ASN A 113 -1.24 9.13 8.04
N ILE A 114 -2.34 9.15 8.80
CA ILE A 114 -3.60 9.76 8.36
C ILE A 114 -3.42 11.25 8.09
N ILE A 115 -2.79 11.98 9.02
CA ILE A 115 -2.56 13.41 8.87
C ILE A 115 -1.67 13.68 7.65
N LEU A 116 -0.60 12.90 7.48
CA LEU A 116 0.28 12.98 6.31
C LEU A 116 -0.47 12.68 5.01
N SER A 117 -1.35 11.67 4.99
CA SER A 117 -2.19 11.37 3.84
C SER A 117 -3.10 12.55 3.47
N ILE A 118 -3.72 13.22 4.44
CA ILE A 118 -4.56 14.40 4.20
C ILE A 118 -3.73 15.57 3.66
N ILE A 119 -2.54 15.81 4.23
CA ILE A 119 -1.61 16.84 3.75
C ILE A 119 -1.13 16.51 2.34
N SER A 120 -0.83 15.25 2.06
CA SER A 120 -0.40 14.74 0.75
C SER A 120 -1.46 15.03 -0.31
N TRP A 121 -2.73 14.79 0.00
CA TRP A 121 -3.85 15.13 -0.89
C TRP A 121 -3.93 16.62 -1.19
N LYS A 122 -3.84 17.48 -0.15
CA LYS A 122 -3.90 18.94 -0.32
C LYS A 122 -2.68 19.50 -1.08
N THR A 123 -1.50 18.96 -0.83
CA THR A 123 -0.22 19.48 -1.33
C THR A 123 0.15 18.86 -2.69
N LYS A 124 -0.58 17.83 -3.15
CA LYS A 124 -0.28 17.04 -4.37
C LYS A 124 1.13 16.45 -4.38
N LYS A 125 1.74 16.30 -3.19
CA LYS A 125 3.05 15.69 -2.98
C LYS A 125 2.84 14.41 -2.19
N HIS A 126 3.31 13.29 -2.72
CA HIS A 126 3.19 11.99 -2.05
C HIS A 126 4.14 11.91 -0.85
N PHE A 127 3.62 12.19 0.34
CA PHE A 127 4.29 11.98 1.62
C PHE A 127 3.44 11.00 2.43
N THR A 128 3.72 9.70 2.29
CA THR A 128 3.10 8.64 3.10
C THR A 128 4.18 7.74 3.66
N LEU A 129 4.05 7.36 4.93
CA LEU A 129 4.96 6.40 5.56
C LEU A 129 4.55 4.99 5.14
N ALA A 130 5.55 4.18 4.78
CA ALA A 130 5.38 2.77 4.43
C ALA A 130 5.18 1.89 5.68
N LEU A 131 4.16 2.21 6.50
CA LEU A 131 3.96 1.61 7.83
C LEU A 131 3.79 0.09 7.77
N ARG A 132 3.08 -0.45 6.77
CA ARG A 132 2.91 -1.91 6.60
C ARG A 132 4.25 -2.63 6.43
N TRP A 133 5.17 -2.06 5.66
CA TRP A 133 6.52 -2.62 5.46
C TRP A 133 7.38 -2.53 6.72
N LEU A 134 7.32 -1.40 7.42
CA LEU A 134 8.01 -1.25 8.71
C LEU A 134 7.47 -2.25 9.74
N PHE A 135 6.15 -2.46 9.76
CA PHE A 135 5.51 -3.44 10.62
C PHE A 135 5.93 -4.88 10.30
N LEU A 136 6.00 -5.24 9.01
CA LEU A 136 6.51 -6.55 8.57
C LEU A 136 7.93 -6.80 9.07
N ILE A 137 8.82 -5.81 8.97
CA ILE A 137 10.19 -5.92 9.49
C ILE A 137 10.17 -6.08 11.01
N PHE A 138 9.35 -5.31 11.71
CA PHE A 138 9.23 -5.41 13.17
C PHE A 138 8.75 -6.80 13.63
N ILE A 139 7.69 -7.35 13.03
CA ILE A 139 7.21 -8.68 13.42
C ILE A 139 8.23 -9.77 13.09
N LEU A 140 8.99 -9.61 12.00
CA LEU A 140 10.09 -10.51 11.64
C LEU A 140 11.20 -10.48 12.70
N LEU A 141 11.67 -9.28 13.07
CA LEU A 141 12.71 -9.11 14.09
C LEU A 141 12.28 -9.67 15.44
N LYS A 142 11.04 -9.40 15.84
CA LYS A 142 10.45 -9.93 17.07
C LYS A 142 10.35 -11.46 17.06
N HIS A 143 10.00 -12.06 15.92
CA HIS A 143 9.92 -13.52 15.79
C HIS A 143 11.28 -14.20 15.98
N PHE A 144 12.36 -13.57 15.51
CA PHE A 144 13.74 -14.05 15.69
C PHE A 144 14.39 -13.59 17.00
N ASN A 145 13.64 -12.98 17.94
CA ASN A 145 14.13 -12.46 19.21
C ASN A 145 15.30 -11.46 19.07
N LEU A 146 15.33 -10.69 17.98
CA LEU A 146 16.36 -9.66 17.75
C LEU A 146 16.02 -8.34 18.46
N ILE A 147 14.75 -8.14 18.83
CA ILE A 147 14.20 -7.00 19.57
C ILE A 147 13.05 -7.52 20.43
#